data_AF-A0A922SJY1-F1
#
_entry.id   AF-A0A922SJY1-F1
#
_cell.length_a   1.000
_cell.length_b   1.000
_cell.length_c   1.000
_cell.angle_alpha   90.00
_cell.angle_beta   90.00
_cell.angle_gamma   90.00
#
_symmetry.space_group_name_H-M   'P 1'
#
loop_
_entity.id
_entity.type
_entity.pdbx_description
1 polymer ?
#
loop_
_entity_poly.entity_id
_entity_poly.type
_entity_poly.pdbx_seq_one_letter_code
_entity_poly.pdbx_strand_id
1 'polypeptide(L)'
;MACLQGCQQLGMPECDVLLAQCAVRLARAPKSTEVYRAMKRCRKSLMEAKGPLPPVPLHLRYARGYNMLHKDKSGLNYMPEGMEGKNFFQDSDDLNE
;
A
#
# COMPACT_ATOMS: atom_id res chain seq x y z
N MET A 1 11.18 7.49 -10.45
CA MET A 1 11.06 7.20 -11.89
C MET A 1 11.78 8.22 -12.76
N ALA A 2 11.58 9.54 -12.58
CA ALA A 2 12.24 10.57 -13.40
C ALA A 2 13.78 10.45 -13.48
N CYS A 3 14.45 10.22 -12.34
CA CYS A 3 15.91 10.03 -12.33
C CYS A 3 16.36 8.83 -13.18
N LEU A 4 15.68 7.68 -13.06
CA LEU A 4 16.01 6.47 -13.82
C LEU A 4 15.85 6.69 -15.33
N GLN A 5 14.74 7.30 -15.74
CA GLN A 5 14.48 7.61 -17.15
C GLN A 5 15.53 8.58 -17.71
N GLY A 6 15.87 9.64 -16.98
CA GLY A 6 16.94 10.56 -17.37
C GLY A 6 18.31 9.89 -17.47
N CYS A 7 18.63 8.96 -16.56
CA CYS A 7 19.89 8.21 -16.61
C CYS A 7 19.97 7.29 -17.83
N GLN A 8 18.87 6.64 -18.20
CA GLN A 8 18.79 5.78 -19.38
C GLN A 8 18.91 6.57 -20.69
N GLN A 9 18.44 7.82 -20.71
CA GLN A 9 18.48 8.67 -21.90
C GLN A 9 19.81 9.40 -22.08
N LEU A 10 20.43 9.89 -21.00
CA LEU A 10 21.72 10.58 -21.07
C LEU A 10 22.92 9.63 -21.12
N GLY A 11 22.89 8.55 -20.33
CA GLY A 11 24.08 7.72 -20.10
C GLY A 11 25.10 8.37 -19.17
N MET A 12 26.18 7.63 -18.90
CA MET A 12 27.32 8.08 -18.08
C MET A 12 28.37 8.75 -18.97
N PRO A 13 29.08 9.80 -18.48
CA PRO A 13 29.09 10.29 -17.09
C PRO A 13 28.03 11.36 -16.74
N GLU A 14 27.31 11.91 -17.71
CA GLU A 14 26.47 13.11 -17.51
C GLU A 14 25.26 12.86 -16.60
N CYS A 15 24.80 11.61 -16.46
CA CYS A 15 23.69 11.28 -15.56
C CYS A 15 24.04 11.29 -14.06
N ASP A 16 25.32 11.47 -13.70
CA ASP A 16 25.78 11.50 -12.30
C ASP A 16 25.08 12.60 -11.48
N VAL A 17 24.84 13.78 -12.08
CA VAL A 17 24.13 14.88 -11.42
C VAL A 17 22.68 14.52 -11.08
N LEU A 18 22.02 13.73 -11.92
CA LEU A 18 20.64 13.27 -11.68
C LEU A 18 20.61 12.30 -10.49
N LEU A 19 21.57 11.37 -10.43
CA LEU A 19 21.71 10.43 -9.33
C LEU A 19 22.02 11.15 -8.01
N ALA A 20 22.93 12.12 -8.02
CA ALA A 20 23.26 12.93 -6.86
C ALA A 20 22.03 13.68 -6.31
N GLN A 21 21.27 14.34 -7.20
CA GLN A 21 20.05 15.05 -6.80
C GLN A 21 18.98 14.10 -6.23
N CYS A 22 18.80 12.91 -6.84
CA CYS A 22 17.88 11.89 -6.35
C CYS A 22 18.28 11.41 -4.95
N ALA A 23 19.57 11.12 -4.73
CA ALA A 23 20.10 10.67 -3.45
C ALA A 23 19.86 11.71 -2.34
N VAL A 24 20.18 12.98 -2.59
CA VAL A 24 19.97 14.07 -1.63
C VAL A 24 18.48 14.26 -1.31
N ARG A 25 17.62 14.21 -2.34
CA ARG A 25 16.16 14.31 -2.19
C ARG A 25 15.62 13.18 -1.31
N LEU A 26 16.05 11.94 -1.56
CA LEU A 26 15.63 10.78 -0.76
C LEU A 26 16.19 10.85 0.67
N ALA A 27 17.43 11.32 0.86
CA ALA A 27 18.04 11.50 2.17
C ALA A 27 17.25 12.52 3.03
N ARG A 28 16.80 13.63 2.43
CA ARG A 28 16.04 14.69 3.12
C ARG A 28 14.54 14.46 3.24
N ALA A 29 13.96 13.55 2.46
CA ALA A 29 12.53 13.26 2.53
C ALA A 29 12.12 12.62 3.88
N PRO A 30 10.88 12.84 4.36
CA PRO A 30 10.35 12.12 5.51
C PRO A 30 10.37 10.62 5.23
N LYS A 31 10.91 9.83 6.17
CA LYS A 31 11.00 8.37 6.03
C LYS A 31 9.71 7.78 6.61
N SER A 32 9.06 6.90 5.84
CA SER A 32 7.93 6.13 6.33
C SER A 32 8.11 4.67 5.92
N THR A 33 7.95 3.77 6.89
CA THR A 33 7.88 2.32 6.68
C THR A 33 6.47 1.77 6.82
N GLU A 34 5.47 2.65 6.95
CA GLU A 34 4.08 2.32 7.25
C GLU A 34 3.49 1.31 6.24
N VAL A 35 3.56 1.64 4.95
CA VAL A 35 3.05 0.78 3.87
C VAL A 35 3.78 -0.56 3.83
N TYR A 36 5.10 -0.57 4.06
CA TYR A 36 5.90 -1.79 4.06
C TYR A 36 5.47 -2.72 5.20
N ARG A 37 5.31 -2.19 6.42
CA ARG A 37 4.83 -2.95 7.57
C ARG A 37 3.39 -3.41 7.38
N ALA A 38 2.51 -2.54 6.87
CA ALA A 38 1.11 -2.88 6.58
C ALA A 38 1.00 -4.06 5.59
N MET A 39 1.80 -4.05 4.53
CA MET A 39 1.83 -5.16 3.56
C MET A 39 2.32 -6.46 4.21
N LYS A 40 3.36 -6.39 5.07
CA LYS A 40 3.86 -7.56 5.80
C LYS A 40 2.82 -8.12 6.76
N ARG A 41 2.08 -7.26 7.48
CA ARG A 41 0.97 -7.65 8.36
C ARG A 41 -0.15 -8.34 7.58
N CYS A 42 -0.56 -7.77 6.45
CA CYS A 42 -1.56 -8.38 5.58
C CYS A 42 -1.14 -9.79 5.12
N ARG A 43 0.10 -9.94 4.64
CA ARG A 43 0.65 -11.26 4.25
C ARG A 43 0.68 -12.24 5.43
N LYS A 44 1.09 -11.79 6.61
CA LYS A 44 1.11 -12.61 7.82
C LYS A 44 -0.30 -13.08 8.20
N SER A 45 -1.29 -12.19 8.20
CA SER A 45 -2.69 -12.54 8.47
C SER A 45 -3.27 -13.54 7.47
N LEU A 46 -2.83 -13.49 6.20
CA LEU A 46 -3.22 -14.50 5.20
C LEU A 46 -2.58 -15.87 5.48
N MET A 47 -1.31 -15.89 5.91
CA MET A 47 -0.59 -17.14 6.23
C MET A 47 -1.07 -17.79 7.53
N GLU A 48 -1.45 -17.00 8.53
CA GLU A 48 -1.92 -17.47 9.83
C GLU A 48 -3.42 -17.81 9.85
N ALA A 49 -4.15 -17.47 8.78
CA ALA A 49 -5.55 -17.80 8.65
C ALA A 49 -5.74 -19.33 8.68
N LYS A 50 -6.41 -19.83 9.73
CA LYS A 50 -6.79 -21.23 9.85
C LYS A 50 -8.18 -21.42 9.20
N GLY A 51 -8.25 -22.26 8.18
CA GLY A 51 -9.48 -22.56 7.45
C GLY A 51 -9.52 -21.96 6.03
N PRO A 52 -10.60 -22.19 5.26
CA PRO A 52 -10.76 -21.59 3.94
C PRO A 52 -10.82 -20.06 4.05
N LEU A 53 -10.10 -19.37 3.15
CA LEU A 53 -10.14 -17.91 3.07
C LEU A 53 -11.58 -17.45 2.81
N PRO A 54 -12.06 -16.42 3.53
CA PRO A 54 -13.42 -15.95 3.35
C PRO A 54 -13.61 -15.43 1.91
N PRO A 55 -14.79 -15.66 1.32
CA PRO A 55 -15.04 -15.28 -0.07
C PRO A 55 -15.02 -13.76 -0.22
N VAL A 56 -14.66 -13.31 -1.42
CA VAL A 56 -14.73 -11.89 -1.78
C VAL A 56 -16.20 -11.43 -1.70
N PRO A 57 -16.49 -10.28 -1.03
CA PRO A 57 -17.83 -9.72 -0.93
C PRO A 57 -18.57 -9.68 -2.28
N LEU A 58 -19.86 -10.00 -2.27
CA LEU A 58 -20.66 -10.14 -3.51
C LEU A 58 -20.70 -8.86 -4.34
N HIS A 59 -20.75 -7.69 -3.71
CA HIS A 59 -20.70 -6.41 -4.43
C HIS A 59 -19.36 -6.16 -5.13
N LEU A 60 -18.27 -6.82 -4.73
CA LEU A 60 -16.98 -6.78 -5.42
C LEU A 60 -16.86 -7.86 -6.52
N ARG A 61 -17.70 -8.89 -6.49
CA ARG A 61 -17.77 -9.94 -7.51
C ARG A 61 -18.72 -9.52 -8.64
N TYR A 62 -18.17 -8.99 -9.73
CA TYR A 62 -18.84 -8.80 -11.01
C TYR A 62 -20.27 -8.22 -10.94
N ALA A 63 -20.36 -6.98 -10.46
CA ALA A 63 -21.22 -5.92 -11.01
C ALA A 63 -22.75 -6.10 -10.96
N ARG A 64 -23.31 -6.61 -9.87
CA ARG A 64 -24.69 -6.24 -9.46
C ARG A 64 -24.71 -5.87 -7.98
N GLY A 65 -24.72 -4.57 -7.71
CA GLY A 65 -24.71 -4.00 -6.35
C GLY A 65 -23.43 -3.28 -5.93
N TYR A 66 -22.41 -3.19 -6.79
CA TYR A 66 -21.27 -2.28 -6.55
C TYR A 66 -21.73 -0.84 -6.72
N ASN A 67 -21.55 -0.02 -5.69
CA ASN A 67 -21.74 1.42 -5.81
C ASN A 67 -20.40 2.09 -6.14
N MET A 68 -20.43 3.04 -7.07
CA MET A 68 -19.24 3.84 -7.42
C MET A 68 -18.98 4.99 -6.43
N LEU A 69 -19.73 5.03 -5.32
CA LEU A 69 -19.56 6.02 -4.28
C LEU A 69 -18.28 5.73 -3.49
N HIS A 70 -17.60 6.78 -3.06
CA HIS A 70 -16.49 6.68 -2.11
C HIS A 70 -16.94 5.95 -0.84
N LYS A 71 -16.05 5.15 -0.25
CA LYS A 71 -16.29 4.28 0.92
C LYS A 71 -17.14 4.95 2.01
N ASP A 72 -16.85 6.21 2.32
CA ASP A 72 -17.52 6.99 3.37
C ASP A 72 -19.02 7.25 3.10
N LYS A 73 -19.42 7.21 1.82
CA LYS A 73 -20.81 7.39 1.35
C LYS A 73 -21.42 6.09 0.84
N SER A 74 -20.60 5.07 0.65
CA SER A 74 -20.98 3.82 0.02
C SER A 74 -21.70 2.89 1.00
N GLY A 75 -21.34 2.93 2.28
CA GLY A 75 -21.89 2.03 3.30
C GLY A 75 -21.61 0.55 3.02
N LEU A 76 -20.73 0.23 2.06
CA LEU A 76 -20.34 -1.13 1.72
C LEU A 76 -19.06 -1.57 2.43
N ASN A 77 -19.04 -2.84 2.84
CA ASN A 77 -17.88 -3.46 3.47
C ASN A 77 -16.93 -4.05 2.41
N TYR A 78 -15.78 -3.43 2.21
CA TYR A 78 -14.78 -3.91 1.25
C TYR A 78 -13.95 -5.11 1.75
N MET A 79 -13.98 -5.36 3.06
CA MET A 79 -13.30 -6.50 3.66
C MET A 79 -14.21 -7.74 3.65
N PRO A 80 -13.63 -8.94 3.52
CA PRO A 80 -14.40 -10.17 3.57
C PRO A 80 -14.95 -10.42 4.99
N GLU A 81 -15.99 -11.25 5.08
CA GLU A 81 -16.64 -11.61 6.34
C GLU A 81 -15.62 -12.15 7.36
N GLY A 82 -15.68 -11.64 8.59
CA GLY A 82 -14.74 -11.99 9.68
C GLY A 82 -13.42 -11.20 9.70
N MET A 83 -13.18 -10.32 8.73
CA MET A 83 -12.05 -9.36 8.77
C MET A 83 -12.50 -7.90 8.81
N GLU A 84 -13.79 -7.64 9.01
CA GLU A 84 -14.35 -6.29 9.09
C GLU A 84 -13.67 -5.49 10.21
N GLY A 85 -13.22 -4.27 9.90
CA GLY A 85 -12.58 -3.38 10.87
C GLY A 85 -11.08 -3.61 11.11
N LYS A 86 -10.43 -4.58 10.45
CA LYS A 86 -8.97 -4.74 10.54
C LYS A 86 -8.25 -3.59 9.85
N ASN A 87 -7.53 -2.78 10.62
CA ASN A 87 -6.63 -1.77 10.08
C ASN A 87 -5.21 -2.33 10.03
N PHE A 88 -4.66 -2.48 8.82
CA PHE A 88 -3.27 -2.92 8.66
C PHE A 88 -2.28 -1.77 8.71
N PHE A 89 -2.71 -0.50 8.72
CA PHE A 89 -1.82 0.66 8.69
C PHE A 89 -1.37 1.10 10.10
N GLN A 90 -2.27 1.07 11.08
CA GLN A 90 -1.96 1.43 12.47
C GLN A 90 -1.25 0.28 13.19
N ASP A 91 -0.07 0.52 13.77
CA ASP A 91 0.47 -0.35 14.81
C ASP A 91 -0.16 0.04 16.16
N SER A 92 -0.44 -0.93 17.02
CA SER A 92 -0.70 -0.66 18.45
C SER A 92 0.50 -0.03 19.16
N ASP A 93 1.69 -0.14 18.55
CA ASP A 93 2.97 0.37 19.05
C ASP A 93 3.24 1.84 18.64
N ASP A 94 2.49 2.42 17.69
CA ASP A 94 2.63 3.82 17.27
C ASP A 94 1.96 4.81 18.26
N LEU A 95 1.34 4.32 19.34
CA LEU A 95 0.73 5.13 20.41
C LEU A 95 1.71 5.52 21.53
N ASN A 96 2.99 5.08 21.44
CA ASN A 96 4.02 5.35 22.44
C ASN A 96 5.23 6.15 21.90
N GLU A 97 5.07 6.86 20.78
CA GLU A 97 6.01 7.92 20.33
C GLU A 97 5.40 9.32 20.49
#